data_AF-A0A943QHI5-F1
#
_entry.id   AF-A0A943QHI5-F1
#
_cell.length_a   1.000
_cell.length_b   1.000
_cell.length_c   1.000
_cell.angle_alpha   90.00
_cell.angle_beta   90.00
_cell.angle_gamma   90.00
#
_symmetry.space_group_name_H-M   'P 1'
#
loop_
_entity.id
_entity.type
_entity.pdbx_description
1 polymer ?
#
loop_
_entity_poly.entity_id
_entity_poly.type
_entity_poly.pdbx_seq_one_letter_code
_entity_poly.pdbx_strand_id
1 'polypeptide(L)' 'MDIEVLKDHKRKLLDNINYAKEVNINKVSAILVCNDEEIQKELLSWLIYEGYRVSFTKEDVNVLTIEW' A
#
# COMPACT_ATOMS: atom_id res chain seq x y z
N MET A 1 0.65 -10.96 13.82
CA MET A 1 -0.21 -10.02 13.08
C MET A 1 -1.18 -9.22 13.96
N ASP A 2 -1.01 -7.90 14.01
CA ASP A 2 -2.01 -6.96 14.54
C ASP A 2 -3.07 -6.63 13.45
N ILE A 3 -4.28 -7.17 13.63
CA ILE A 3 -5.37 -7.09 12.65
C ILE A 3 -5.90 -5.64 12.52
N GLU A 4 -5.88 -4.85 13.59
CA GLU A 4 -6.38 -3.48 13.55
C GLU A 4 -5.43 -2.58 12.77
N VAL A 5 -4.12 -2.75 12.99
CA VAL A 5 -3.08 -2.05 12.24
C VAL A 5 -3.18 -2.39 10.75
N LEU A 6 -3.36 -3.66 10.39
CA LEU A 6 -3.53 -4.06 8.99
C LEU A 6 -4.75 -3.40 8.35
N LYS A 7 -5.90 -3.38 9.04
CA LYS A 7 -7.13 -2.75 8.56
C LYS A 7 -6.97 -1.24 8.34
N ASP A 8 -6.31 -0.55 9.27
CA ASP A 8 -6.06 0.89 9.14
C ASP A 8 -5.14 1.21 7.95
N HIS A 9 -4.10 0.40 7.72
CA HIS A 9 -3.24 0.54 6.54
C HIS A 9 -4.01 0.31 5.24
N LYS A 10 -4.82 -0.76 5.14
CA LYS A 10 -5.65 -1.03 3.96
C LYS A 10 -6.60 0.14 3.67
N ARG A 11 -7.26 0.67 4.71
CA ARG A 11 -8.15 1.85 4.59
C ARG A 11 -7.41 3.07 4.05
N LYS A 12 -6.28 3.45 4.65
CA LYS A 12 -5.47 4.61 4.21
C LYS A 12 -4.98 4.47 2.76
N LEU A 13 -4.60 3.27 2.35
CA LEU A 13 -4.19 3.02 0.96
C LEU A 13 -5.36 3.18 0.00
N LEU A 14 -6.53 2.62 0.32
CA LEU A 14 -7.74 2.79 -0.49
C LEU A 14 -8.15 4.25 -0.62
N ASP A 15 -8.13 5.02 0.49
CA ASP A 15 -8.46 6.45 0.48
C ASP A 15 -7.56 7.21 -0.51
N ASN A 16 -6.25 6.94 -0.50
CA ASN A 16 -5.29 7.58 -1.42
C ASN A 16 -5.46 7.12 -2.88
N ILE A 17 -5.74 5.83 -3.12
CA ILE A 17 -5.99 5.30 -4.47
C ILE A 17 -7.26 5.92 -5.04
N ASN A 18 -8.34 6.00 -4.26
CA ASN A 18 -9.60 6.59 -4.69
C ASN A 18 -9.43 8.07 -5.01
N TYR A 19 -8.76 8.82 -4.14
CA TYR A 19 -8.43 10.22 -4.41
C TYR A 19 -7.63 10.38 -5.71
N ALA A 20 -6.58 9.57 -5.92
CA ALA A 20 -5.78 9.61 -7.13
C ALA A 20 -6.63 9.32 -8.40
N LYS A 21 -7.54 8.33 -8.33
CA LYS A 21 -8.48 8.03 -9.42
C LYS A 21 -9.42 9.20 -9.71
N GLU A 22 -9.95 9.86 -8.68
CA GLU A 22 -10.82 11.03 -8.82
C GLU A 22 -10.12 12.20 -9.54
N VAL A 23 -8.81 12.35 -9.35
CA VAL A 23 -8.00 13.40 -9.99
C VAL A 23 -7.26 12.93 -11.26
N ASN A 24 -7.64 11.78 -11.83
CA ASN A 24 -7.03 11.18 -13.04
C ASN A 24 -5.52 10.91 -12.94
N ILE A 25 -5.02 10.58 -11.75
CA ILE A 25 -3.66 10.07 -11.53
C ILE A 25 -3.73 8.53 -11.48
N ASN A 26 -2.74 7.85 -12.06
CA ASN A 26 -2.69 6.38 -12.16
C ASN A 26 -1.64 5.72 -11.23
N LYS A 27 -1.05 6.51 -10.33
CA LYS A 27 0.08 6.09 -9.48
C LYS A 27 0.00 6.73 -8.11
N VAL A 28 0.20 5.92 -7.07
CA VAL A 28 0.39 6.37 -5.69
C VAL A 28 1.71 5.82 -5.17
N SER A 29 2.51 6.67 -4.52
CA SER A 29 3.70 6.26 -3.77
C SER A 29 3.54 6.69 -2.32
N ALA A 30 3.79 5.77 -1.38
CA ALA A 30 3.62 5.96 0.05
C ALA A 30 4.85 5.46 0.81
N ILE A 31 5.21 6.17 1.88
CA ILE A 31 6.21 5.70 2.86
C ILE A 31 5.46 4.81 3.85
N LEU A 32 5.83 3.53 3.89
CA LEU A 32 5.22 2.54 4.77
C LEU A 32 5.95 2.50 6.11
N VAL A 33 5.45 3.25 7.10
CA VAL A 33 5.97 3.25 8.47
C VAL A 33 5.37 2.07 9.24
N CYS A 34 5.75 0.86 8.85
CA CYS A 34 5.35 -0.39 9.51
C CYS A 34 6.56 -1.33 9.56
N ASN A 35 6.98 -1.75 10.75
CA ASN A 35 8.12 -2.65 10.93
C ASN A 35 7.71 -4.14 10.98
N ASP A 36 6.42 -4.44 10.97
CA ASP A 36 5.91 -5.81 10.97
C ASP A 36 5.92 -6.37 9.54
N GLU A 37 6.85 -7.29 9.26
CA GLU A 37 7.00 -7.91 7.94
C GLU A 37 5.80 -8.75 7.51
N GLU A 38 5.05 -9.32 8.46
CA GLU A 38 3.85 -10.11 8.17
C GLU A 38 2.75 -9.19 7.63
N ILE A 39 2.56 -8.03 8.27
CA ILE A 39 1.64 -6.98 7.80
C ILE A 39 2.07 -6.45 6.43
N GLN A 40 3.35 -6.21 6.21
CA GLN A 40 3.86 -5.77 4.90
C GLN A 40 3.52 -6.80 3.81
N LYS A 41 3.81 -8.08 4.03
CA LYS A 41 3.53 -9.15 3.06
C LYS A 41 2.05 -9.26 2.74
N GLU A 42 1.19 -9.17 3.75
CA GLU A 42 -0.26 -9.22 3.60
C GLU A 42 -0.79 -8.02 2.81
N LEU A 43 -0.28 -6.80 3.06
CA LEU A 43 -0.64 -5.61 2.27
C LEU A 43 -0.26 -5.75 0.80
N LEU A 44 0.96 -6.21 0.52
CA LEU A 44 1.44 -6.42 -0.85
C LEU A 44 0.61 -7.49 -1.56
N SER A 45 0.34 -8.61 -0.89
CA SER A 45 -0.43 -9.72 -1.45
C SER A 45 -1.86 -9.29 -1.76
N TRP A 46 -2.47 -8.53 -0.86
CA TRP A 46 -3.80 -7.95 -1.06
C TRP A 46 -3.83 -7.00 -2.26
N LEU A 47 -2.89 -6.06 -2.37
CA LEU A 47 -2.84 -5.13 -3.52
C LEU A 47 -2.67 -5.86 -4.86
N ILE A 48 -1.80 -6.88 -4.90
CA ILE A 48 -1.61 -7.70 -6.10
C ILE A 48 -2.89 -8.47 -6.45
N TYR A 49 -3.58 -9.02 -5.45
CA TYR A 49 -4.85 -9.73 -5.63
C TYR A 49 -5.95 -8.82 -6.21
N GLU A 50 -6.00 -7.55 -5.79
CA GLU A 50 -6.92 -6.54 -6.34
C GLU A 50 -6.53 -6.06 -7.76
N GLY A 51 -5.42 -6.56 -8.32
CA GLY A 51 -4.98 -6.28 -9.69
C GLY A 51 -4.05 -5.09 -9.83
N TYR A 52 -3.54 -4.53 -8.74
CA TYR A 52 -2.57 -3.43 -8.79
C TYR A 52 -1.18 -3.93 -9.18
N ARG A 53 -0.45 -3.11 -9.94
CA ARG A 53 1.00 -3.26 -10.10
C ARG A 53 1.68 -2.63 -8.89
N VAL A 54 2.42 -3.44 -8.14
CA VAL A 54 3.03 -3.02 -6.87
C VAL A 54 4.56 -3.11 -6.95
N SER A 55 5.23 -2.09 -6.45
CA SER A 55 6.67 -2.10 -6.17
C SER A 55 6.90 -1.75 -4.70
N PHE A 56 7.81 -2.47 -4.05
CA PHE A 56 8.17 -2.22 -2.66
C PHE A 56 9.70 -2.19 -2.50
N THR A 57 10.22 -1.01 -2.15
CA THR A 57 11.66 -0.76 -2.00
C THR A 57 12.00 -0.60 -0.53
N LYS A 58 12.94 -1.41 -0.03
CA LYS A 58 13.48 -1.32 1.33
C LYS A 58 14.88 -0.70 1.29
N GLU A 59 14.98 0.61 1.52
CA GLU A 59 16.26 1.32 1.68
C GLU A 59 16.28 2.05 3.03
N ASP A 60 16.62 3.34 3.08
CA ASP A 60 16.54 4.17 4.29
C ASP A 60 15.09 4.27 4.82
N VAL A 61 14.11 4.16 3.91
CA VAL A 61 12.69 4.04 4.21
C VAL A 61 12.05 2.97 3.33
N ASN A 62 10.95 2.39 3.83
CA ASN A 62 10.14 1.45 3.07
C ASN A 62 9.19 2.22 2.16
N VAL A 63 9.39 2.17 0.85
CA VAL A 63 8.55 2.87 -0.14
C VAL A 63 7.67 1.86 -0.86
N LEU A 64 6.35 2.06 -0.77
CA LEU A 64 5.33 1.31 -1.49
C LEU A 64 4.83 2.15 -2.67
N THR A 65 4.94 1.62 -3.88
CA THR A 65 4.38 2.22 -5.10
C THR A 65 3.29 1.32 -5.66
N ILE A 66 2.16 1.92 -6.04
CA ILE A 66 0.93 1.27 -6.49
C ILE A 66 0.51 1.95 -7.80
N GLU A 67 0.33 1.18 -8.86
CA GLU A 67 -0.09 1.63 -10.20
C GLU A 67 -1.26 0.77 -10.70
N TRP A 68 -2.13 1.33 -11.55
CA TRP A 68 -3.26 0.65 -12.19
C TRP A 68 -3.48 1.10 -13.64
#